data_AF-A0A963C433-F1
#
_entry.id   AF-A0A963C433-F1
#
_cell.length_a   1.000
_cell.length_b   1.000
_cell.length_c   1.000
_cell.angle_alpha   90.00
_cell.angle_beta   90.00
_cell.angle_gamma   90.00
#
_symmetry.space_group_name_H-M   'P 1'
#
loop_
_entity.id
_entity.type
_entity.pdbx_description
1 polymer ?
#
loop_
_entity_poly.entity_id
_entity_poly.type
_entity_poly.pdbx_seq_one_letter_code
_entity_poly.pdbx_strand_id
1 'polypeptide(L)'
;MRLPRTIPVLLLAIAGCSDDTRRMTVTATAYTSSPRETDATPDLAAWGDRLKPGMKAIAVSRDLIREGLEHGTEVRIEGLDGTYVVRDKMNRRWQRKIDIYMGRDRAAARDWGVREVEIRWQDE
;
A
#
# COMPACT_ATOMS: atom_id res chain seq x y z
N MET A 1 -15.30 66.32 3.80
CA MET A 1 -14.27 65.46 3.18
C MET A 1 -13.55 64.72 4.30
N ARG A 2 -13.79 63.41 4.47
CA ARG A 2 -12.98 62.41 5.22
C ARG A 2 -13.79 61.11 5.34
N LEU A 3 -13.45 60.11 4.53
CA LEU A 3 -13.89 58.72 4.69
C LEU A 3 -12.83 57.97 5.51
N PRO A 4 -13.20 57.15 6.51
CA PRO A 4 -12.24 56.30 7.19
C PRO A 4 -11.89 55.10 6.30
N ARG A 5 -10.58 54.88 6.14
CA ARG A 5 -10.02 53.71 5.47
C ARG A 5 -10.13 52.51 6.40
N THR A 6 -11.12 51.65 6.19
CA THR A 6 -11.16 50.31 6.80
C THR A 6 -10.26 49.38 5.98
N ILE A 7 -9.22 48.86 6.63
CA ILE A 7 -8.32 47.83 6.08
C ILE A 7 -8.94 46.47 6.41
N PRO A 8 -9.20 45.58 5.44
CA PRO A 8 -9.66 44.24 5.75
C PRO A 8 -8.46 43.42 6.22
N VAL A 9 -8.49 42.98 7.48
CA VAL A 9 -7.55 41.97 7.98
C VAL A 9 -8.04 40.62 7.47
N LEU A 10 -7.39 40.12 6.42
CA LEU A 10 -7.58 38.77 5.91
C LEU A 10 -6.88 37.79 6.86
N LEU A 11 -7.65 37.16 7.75
CA LEU A 11 -7.18 36.02 8.54
C LEU A 11 -7.04 34.81 7.61
N LEU A 12 -5.81 34.51 7.19
CA LEU A 12 -5.49 33.27 6.48
C LEU A 12 -5.31 32.16 7.54
N ALA A 13 -6.33 31.33 7.71
CA ALA A 13 -6.24 30.14 8.55
C ALA A 13 -5.32 29.13 7.87
N ILE A 14 -4.11 28.96 8.43
CA ILE A 14 -3.17 27.92 8.01
C ILE A 14 -3.67 26.62 8.62
N ALA A 15 -4.40 25.81 7.86
CA ALA A 15 -4.73 24.45 8.24
C ALA A 15 -3.44 23.62 8.24
N GLY A 16 -2.88 23.37 9.43
CA GLY A 16 -1.81 22.40 9.59
C GLY A 16 -2.38 20.99 9.42
N CYS A 17 -2.19 20.39 8.25
CA CYS A 17 -2.34 18.95 8.09
C CYS A 17 -1.12 18.29 8.72
N SER A 18 -1.28 17.72 9.91
CA SER A 18 -0.32 16.75 10.45
C SER A 18 -0.53 15.44 9.70
N ASP A 19 0.28 15.22 8.67
CA ASP A 19 0.32 13.96 7.93
C ASP A 19 1.20 12.98 8.73
N ASP A 20 0.58 12.16 9.58
CA ASP A 20 1.27 11.16 10.40
C ASP A 20 1.70 9.98 9.50
N THR A 21 2.76 10.21 8.71
CA THR A 21 3.37 9.18 7.87
C THR A 21 4.12 8.17 8.73
N ARG A 22 3.66 6.92 8.70
CA ARG A 22 4.37 5.78 9.28
C ARG A 22 5.35 5.15 8.31
N ARG A 23 6.41 4.56 8.86
CA ARG A 23 7.45 3.84 8.11
C ARG A 23 7.86 2.57 8.83
N MET A 24 8.11 1.50 8.08
CA MET A 24 8.55 0.21 8.66
C MET A 24 9.40 -0.59 7.67
N THR A 25 10.44 -1.26 8.15
CA THR A 25 11.15 -2.28 7.37
C THR A 25 10.43 -3.62 7.47
N VAL A 26 10.16 -4.24 6.32
CA VAL A 26 9.46 -5.52 6.20
C VAL A 26 10.17 -6.45 5.23
N THR A 27 9.96 -7.75 5.37
CA THR A 27 10.35 -8.71 4.33
C THR A 27 9.34 -8.67 3.19
N ALA A 28 9.79 -8.40 1.97
CA ALA A 28 8.99 -8.42 0.76
C ALA A 28 9.32 -9.64 -0.11
N THR A 29 8.28 -10.35 -0.55
CA THR A 29 8.33 -11.30 -1.67
C THR A 29 7.50 -10.79 -2.84
N ALA A 30 7.50 -11.53 -3.93
CA ALA A 30 6.61 -11.29 -5.06
C ALA A 30 5.87 -12.56 -5.47
N TYR A 31 4.62 -12.41 -5.91
CA TYR A 31 3.78 -13.50 -6.40
C TYR A 31 3.06 -13.13 -7.70
N THR A 32 2.54 -14.14 -8.39
CA THR A 32 1.82 -13.99 -9.67
C THR A 32 0.55 -14.82 -9.68
N SER A 33 -0.51 -14.34 -10.32
CA SER A 33 -1.76 -15.08 -10.56
C SER A 33 -1.67 -15.85 -11.89
N SER A 34 -0.70 -16.75 -12.01
CA SER A 34 -0.55 -17.55 -13.22
C SER A 34 -1.58 -18.69 -13.25
N PRO A 35 -2.50 -18.75 -14.23
CA PRO A 35 -3.58 -19.75 -14.27
C PRO A 35 -3.10 -21.21 -14.34
N ARG A 36 -1.81 -21.43 -14.64
CA ARG A 36 -1.20 -22.77 -14.74
C ARG A 36 -0.94 -23.42 -13.37
N GLU A 37 -1.14 -22.71 -12.25
CA GLU A 37 -0.72 -23.18 -10.92
C GLU A 37 -1.76 -22.98 -9.80
N THR A 38 -3.02 -22.66 -10.11
CA THR A 38 -4.02 -22.37 -9.07
C THR A 38 -5.42 -22.84 -9.47
N ASP A 39 -6.17 -23.38 -8.50
CA ASP A 39 -7.59 -23.75 -8.62
C ASP A 39 -8.44 -22.58 -9.16
N ALA A 40 -9.63 -22.90 -9.65
CA ALA A 40 -10.54 -22.17 -10.55
C ALA A 40 -10.69 -20.62 -10.43
N THR A 41 -10.12 -19.94 -9.43
CA THR A 41 -10.15 -18.48 -9.25
C THR A 41 -8.82 -17.89 -8.70
N PRO A 42 -7.72 -17.85 -9.49
CA PRO A 42 -6.40 -17.36 -9.06
C PRO A 42 -6.32 -15.84 -8.78
N ASP A 43 -7.39 -15.12 -9.14
CA ASP A 43 -7.47 -13.66 -9.08
C ASP A 43 -8.29 -13.17 -7.88
N LEU A 44 -8.77 -14.07 -7.00
CA LEU A 44 -9.62 -13.71 -5.86
C LEU A 44 -8.80 -13.58 -4.58
N ALA A 45 -8.68 -12.37 -4.05
CA ALA A 45 -8.03 -12.11 -2.76
C ALA A 45 -8.90 -12.60 -1.58
N ALA A 46 -8.30 -12.74 -0.38
CA ALA A 46 -9.03 -13.21 0.81
C ALA A 46 -10.08 -12.23 1.34
N TRP A 47 -10.11 -10.99 0.83
CA TRP A 47 -11.18 -10.02 1.07
C TRP A 47 -12.22 -9.94 -0.05
N GLY A 48 -12.09 -10.78 -1.09
CA GLY A 48 -13.03 -10.85 -2.20
C GLY A 48 -12.72 -9.93 -3.37
N ASP A 49 -11.61 -9.17 -3.32
CA ASP A 49 -11.15 -8.37 -4.46
C ASP A 49 -10.77 -9.25 -5.64
N ARG A 50 -11.09 -8.77 -6.85
CA ARG A 50 -10.63 -9.37 -8.09
C ARG A 50 -9.38 -8.64 -8.59
N LEU A 51 -8.23 -9.28 -8.46
CA LEU A 51 -6.96 -8.79 -8.95
C LEU A 51 -6.91 -8.87 -10.49
N LYS A 52 -6.34 -7.85 -11.12
CA LYS A 52 -6.11 -7.81 -12.57
C LYS A 52 -4.62 -7.58 -12.82
N PRO A 53 -3.99 -8.25 -13.80
CA PRO A 53 -2.59 -7.99 -14.14
C PRO A 53 -2.34 -6.48 -14.36
N GLY A 54 -1.25 -5.98 -13.79
CA GLY A 54 -0.91 -4.55 -13.79
C GLY A 54 -1.42 -3.75 -12.58
N MET A 55 -2.28 -4.34 -11.73
CA MET A 55 -2.64 -3.71 -10.45
C MET A 55 -1.43 -3.66 -9.51
N LYS A 56 -1.18 -2.49 -8.94
CA LYS A 56 -0.24 -2.30 -7.82
C LYS A 56 -0.92 -2.73 -6.53
N ALA A 57 -0.94 -4.04 -6.29
CA ALA A 57 -1.57 -4.64 -5.12
C ALA A 57 -0.53 -5.38 -4.26
N ILE A 58 -0.77 -5.41 -2.95
CA ILE A 58 0.01 -6.22 -2.01
C ILE A 58 -0.89 -7.05 -1.09
N ALA A 59 -0.35 -8.20 -0.69
CA ALA A 59 -0.81 -8.93 0.48
C ALA A 59 0.05 -8.56 1.69
N VAL A 60 -0.56 -8.43 2.87
CA VAL A 60 0.16 -8.07 4.12
C VAL A 60 -0.04 -9.13 5.21
N SER A 61 0.96 -9.31 6.06
CA SER A 61 0.84 -10.16 7.24
C SER A 61 -0.11 -9.56 8.28
N ARG A 62 -0.69 -10.41 9.13
CA ARG A 62 -1.80 -9.99 10.02
C ARG A 62 -1.39 -9.11 11.19
N ASP A 63 -0.12 -9.12 11.54
CA ASP A 63 0.46 -8.15 12.46
C ASP A 63 0.52 -6.76 11.83
N LEU A 64 0.86 -6.65 10.56
CA LEU A 64 0.85 -5.36 9.84
C LEU A 64 -0.55 -4.75 9.74
N ILE A 65 -1.59 -5.59 9.60
CA ILE A 65 -2.99 -5.11 9.65
C ILE A 65 -3.28 -4.43 11.00
N ARG A 66 -2.77 -4.98 12.11
CA ARG A 66 -2.94 -4.39 13.45
C ARG A 66 -2.15 -3.10 13.63
N GLU A 67 -1.16 -2.85 12.76
CA GLU A 67 -0.38 -1.62 12.72
C GLU A 67 -1.00 -0.55 11.81
N GLY A 68 -2.15 -0.81 11.17
CA GLY A 68 -2.85 0.17 10.32
C GLY A 68 -2.81 -0.12 8.81
N LEU A 69 -2.14 -1.21 8.38
CA LEU A 69 -2.16 -1.67 6.98
C LEU A 69 -3.42 -2.50 6.70
N GLU A 70 -4.59 -1.87 6.84
CA GLU A 70 -5.90 -2.46 6.61
C GLU A 70 -6.24 -2.58 5.11
N HIS A 71 -7.42 -3.10 4.81
CA HIS A 71 -7.88 -3.26 3.44
C HIS A 71 -8.06 -1.89 2.78
N GLY A 72 -7.37 -1.68 1.64
CA GLY A 72 -7.45 -0.42 0.91
C GLY A 72 -6.39 0.60 1.28
N THR A 73 -5.58 0.36 2.32
CA THR A 73 -4.48 1.26 2.70
C THR A 73 -3.51 1.43 1.53
N GLU A 74 -3.13 2.68 1.28
CA GLU A 74 -2.13 3.05 0.29
C GLU A 74 -0.71 2.97 0.88
N VAL A 75 0.18 2.32 0.15
CA VAL A 75 1.53 2.01 0.60
C VAL A 75 2.54 2.38 -0.47
N ARG A 76 3.56 3.14 -0.07
CA ARG A 76 4.78 3.36 -0.85
C ARG A 76 5.81 2.32 -0.45
N ILE A 77 6.43 1.67 -1.43
CA ILE A 77 7.45 0.65 -1.21
C ILE A 77 8.76 1.19 -1.77
N GLU A 78 9.80 1.26 -0.94
CA GLU A 78 11.10 1.73 -1.39
C GLU A 78 11.65 0.85 -2.52
N GLY A 79 12.16 1.50 -3.58
CA GLY A 79 12.67 0.82 -4.77
C GLY A 79 11.61 0.39 -5.78
N LEU A 80 10.32 0.68 -5.55
CA LEU A 80 9.25 0.45 -6.52
C LEU A 80 8.47 1.74 -6.77
N ASP A 81 8.19 2.00 -8.05
CA ASP A 81 7.43 3.19 -8.44
C ASP A 81 5.96 3.09 -8.07
N GLY A 82 5.33 4.24 -7.87
CA GLY A 82 3.89 4.37 -7.66
C GLY A 82 3.41 4.06 -6.24
N THR A 83 2.10 3.89 -6.11
CA THR A 83 1.41 3.55 -4.87
C THR A 83 0.81 2.16 -5.00
N TYR A 84 1.04 1.32 -3.99
CA TYR A 84 0.47 0.00 -3.88
C TYR A 84 -0.70 0.02 -2.92
N VAL A 85 -1.71 -0.82 -3.15
CA VAL A 85 -2.87 -0.91 -2.29
C VAL A 85 -2.92 -2.27 -1.62
N VAL A 86 -3.19 -2.29 -0.32
CA VAL A 86 -3.42 -3.53 0.41
C VAL A 86 -4.74 -4.14 -0.07
N ARG A 87 -4.65 -5.30 -0.72
CA ARG A 87 -5.82 -6.02 -1.27
C ARG A 87 -5.96 -7.44 -0.74
N ASP A 88 -4.98 -7.93 0.00
CA ASP A 88 -5.05 -9.27 0.56
C ASP A 88 -4.35 -9.37 1.92
N LYS A 89 -4.67 -10.44 2.65
CA LYS A 89 -4.05 -10.79 3.92
C LYS A 89 -3.37 -12.15 3.83
N MET A 90 -2.18 -12.23 4.39
CA MET A 90 -1.42 -13.47 4.42
C MET A 90 -1.89 -14.42 5.54
N ASN A 91 -1.45 -15.67 5.46
CA ASN A 91 -1.61 -16.65 6.52
C ASN A 91 -0.99 -16.13 7.85
N ARG A 92 -1.61 -16.48 9.00
CA ARG A 92 -1.21 -16.03 10.35
C ARG A 92 0.23 -16.36 10.74
N ARG A 93 0.88 -17.33 10.09
CA ARG A 93 2.29 -17.68 10.37
C ARG A 93 3.29 -16.58 9.99
N TRP A 94 2.91 -15.69 9.06
CA TRP A 94 3.79 -14.62 8.59
C TRP A 94 3.74 -13.41 9.52
N GLN A 95 4.89 -12.77 9.70
CA GLN A 95 5.08 -11.58 10.52
C GLN A 95 5.99 -10.60 9.78
N ARG A 96 5.72 -9.28 9.91
CA ARG A 96 6.42 -8.18 9.25
C ARG A 96 6.71 -8.46 7.78
N LYS A 97 5.70 -8.96 7.07
CA LYS A 97 5.86 -9.49 5.73
C LYS A 97 4.81 -8.96 4.77
N ILE A 98 5.27 -8.58 3.59
CA ILE A 98 4.41 -8.27 2.44
C ILE A 98 4.70 -9.23 1.28
N ASP A 99 3.73 -9.34 0.37
CA ASP A 99 3.86 -10.06 -0.90
C ASP A 99 3.33 -9.18 -2.04
N ILE A 100 4.17 -8.91 -3.04
CA ILE A 100 3.92 -7.94 -4.08
C ILE A 100 3.32 -8.64 -5.30
N TYR A 101 2.18 -8.17 -5.76
CA TYR A 101 1.52 -8.73 -6.92
C TYR A 101 2.21 -8.28 -8.22
N MET A 102 2.78 -9.23 -8.96
CA MET A 102 3.46 -8.99 -10.24
C MET A 102 2.60 -9.37 -11.45
N GLY A 103 1.28 -9.50 -11.27
CA GLY A 103 0.39 -9.89 -12.35
C GLY A 103 0.67 -11.31 -12.85
N ARG A 104 1.06 -11.42 -14.12
CA ARG A 104 1.45 -12.69 -14.77
C ARG A 104 2.96 -12.80 -15.01
N ASP A 105 3.73 -11.80 -14.59
CA ASP A 105 5.16 -11.72 -14.86
C ASP A 105 5.97 -12.55 -13.85
N ARG A 106 6.21 -13.81 -14.20
CA ARG A 106 7.01 -14.72 -13.38
C ARG A 106 8.49 -14.36 -13.35
N ALA A 107 9.01 -13.72 -14.41
CA ALA A 107 10.40 -13.30 -14.45
C ALA A 107 10.61 -12.18 -13.44
N ALA A 108 9.75 -11.16 -13.45
CA ALA A 108 9.77 -10.07 -12.47
C ALA A 108 9.66 -10.58 -11.03
N ALA A 109 8.78 -11.55 -10.76
CA ALA A 109 8.66 -12.12 -9.41
C ALA A 109 9.94 -12.87 -8.96
N ARG A 110 10.60 -13.59 -9.88
CA ARG A 110 11.86 -14.29 -9.60
C ARG A 110 13.03 -13.34 -9.42
N ASP A 111 13.15 -12.34 -10.29
CA ASP A 111 14.19 -11.31 -10.24
C ASP A 111 14.05 -10.45 -8.97
N TRP A 112 12.82 -10.24 -8.50
CA TRP A 112 12.56 -9.63 -7.20
C TRP A 112 13.06 -10.48 -6.04
N GLY A 113 12.73 -11.77 -6.00
CA GLY A 113 13.18 -12.68 -4.95
C GLY A 113 12.64 -12.33 -3.56
N VAL A 114 13.44 -12.60 -2.52
CA VAL A 114 13.13 -12.22 -1.13
C VAL A 114 14.10 -11.14 -0.71
N ARG A 115 13.59 -10.02 -0.20
CA ARG A 115 14.43 -8.90 0.27
C ARG A 115 13.72 -8.09 1.34
N GLU A 116 14.47 -7.32 2.10
CA GLU A 116 13.90 -6.31 3.00
C GLU A 116 13.70 -5.00 2.25
N VAL A 117 12.61 -4.30 2.56
CA VAL A 117 12.26 -2.98 2.00
C VAL A 117 11.67 -2.09 3.09
N GLU A 118 11.88 -0.78 3.01
CA GLU A 118 11.08 0.18 3.76
C GLU A 118 9.72 0.38 3.07
N ILE A 119 8.64 0.30 3.86
CA ILE A 119 7.29 0.70 3.45
C ILE A 119 6.87 1.95 4.19
N ARG A 120 6.03 2.77 3.54
CA ARG A 120 5.44 3.99 4.10
C ARG A 120 3.96 4.06 3.81
N TRP A 121 3.15 4.45 4.80
CA TRP A 121 1.70 4.65 4.68
C TRP A 121 1.26 5.77 5.64
N GLN A 122 0.06 6.32 5.43
CA GLN A 122 -0.54 7.27 6.36
C GLN A 122 -1.37 6.53 7.39
N ASP A 123 -1.24 6.90 8.66
CA ASP A 123 -2.27 6.57 9.64
C ASP A 123 -3.46 7.52 9.45
N GLU A 124 -4.66 6.96 9.38
CA GLU A 124 -5.93 7.71 9.31
C GLU A 124 -6.53 7.92 10.72
#